data_AF-A0A7X7LIK3-F1
#
_entry.id   AF-A0A7X7LIK3-F1
#
_cell.length_a   1.000
_cell.length_b   1.000
_cell.length_c   1.000
_cell.angle_alpha   90.00
_cell.angle_beta   90.00
_cell.angle_gamma   90.00
#
_symmetry.space_group_name_H-M   'P 1'
#
loop_
_entity.id
_entity.type
_entity.pdbx_description
1 polymer ?
#
loop_
_entity_poly.entity_id
_entity_poly.type
_entity_poly.pdbx_seq_one_letter_code
_entity_poly.pdbx_strand_id
1 'polypeptide(L)'
;MVYQNLKQPLRSYGAGATEDGRFVLLYESETTSGNALYVKDLVKKQKDFTQIMEGFEFTNSIIDNIDDKLLMMTNKNAPKNQLVLIDPAAPAVENWKVILPEKNEVLLGAALIGGKVVATYMKDASSKVFVYNLDGSLVSELELPTIGTVGGFSGKKDESVAYYAFTSFTYPTVIFKLDMNTLESTVHIKPEVDFDI
;
A
#
# COMPACT_ATOMS: atom_id res chain seq x y z
N MET A 1 6.80 14.17 24.42
CA MET A 1 7.68 13.97 23.24
C MET A 1 7.71 12.48 22.93
N VAL A 2 7.28 12.06 21.73
CA VAL A 2 7.10 10.64 21.38
C VAL A 2 8.36 10.04 20.74
N TYR A 3 9.13 10.84 19.99
CA TYR A 3 10.42 10.47 19.42
C TYR A 3 11.26 11.71 19.12
N GLN A 4 12.59 11.60 19.24
CA GLN A 4 13.55 12.62 18.80
C GLN A 4 14.91 11.97 18.52
N ASN A 5 15.59 12.40 17.44
CA ASN A 5 16.97 12.03 17.15
C ASN A 5 17.86 13.27 17.01
N LEU A 6 18.50 13.66 18.13
CA LEU A 6 19.37 14.84 18.19
C LEU A 6 20.65 14.70 17.39
N LYS A 7 21.06 13.48 17.02
CA LYS A 7 22.28 13.24 16.23
C LYS A 7 22.06 13.55 14.74
N GLN A 8 20.82 13.51 14.28
CA GLN A 8 20.46 13.70 12.87
C GLN A 8 19.25 14.65 12.74
N PRO A 9 19.41 15.94 13.11
CA PRO A 9 18.31 16.89 13.22
C PRO A 9 17.73 17.35 11.87
N LEU A 10 18.45 17.12 10.76
CA LEU A 10 18.02 17.51 9.42
C LEU A 10 17.28 16.40 8.65
N ARG A 11 17.12 15.22 9.25
CA ARG A 11 16.32 14.13 8.66
C ARG A 11 14.83 14.40 8.82
N SER A 12 14.06 13.88 7.88
CA SER A 12 12.60 13.92 7.96
C SER A 12 12.09 12.72 8.76
N TYR A 13 11.07 12.96 9.58
CA TYR A 13 10.41 11.93 10.37
C TYR A 13 8.90 11.99 10.17
N GLY A 14 8.29 10.84 9.88
CA GLY A 14 6.85 10.68 9.77
C GLY A 14 6.39 9.59 10.71
N ALA A 15 5.26 9.79 11.40
CA ALA A 15 4.67 8.77 12.26
C ALA A 15 3.20 8.56 11.93
N GLY A 16 2.76 7.31 12.01
CA GLY A 16 1.38 6.90 11.79
C GLY A 16 1.03 5.69 12.64
N ALA A 17 -0.21 5.24 12.56
CA ALA A 17 -0.65 3.99 13.16
C ALA A 17 -1.33 3.12 12.11
N THR A 18 -1.31 1.80 12.30
CA THR A 18 -2.16 0.89 11.53
C THR A 18 -3.64 1.19 11.80
N GLU A 19 -4.53 0.80 10.88
CA GLU A 19 -5.96 1.10 10.96
C GLU A 19 -6.59 0.62 12.28
N ASP A 20 -6.13 -0.54 12.78
CA ASP A 20 -6.57 -1.14 14.04
C ASP A 20 -5.93 -0.51 15.29
N GLY A 21 -5.04 0.47 15.12
CA GLY A 21 -4.30 1.14 16.19
C GLY A 21 -3.28 0.25 16.91
N ARG A 22 -2.99 -0.96 16.43
CA ARG A 22 -2.06 -1.88 17.09
C ARG A 22 -0.62 -1.42 17.00
N PHE A 23 -0.19 -0.97 15.83
CA PHE A 23 1.20 -0.62 15.57
C PHE A 23 1.35 0.88 15.38
N VAL A 24 2.38 1.45 16.00
CA VAL A 24 2.90 2.79 15.64
C VAL A 24 4.06 2.60 14.68
N LEU A 25 3.99 3.30 13.56
CA LEU A 25 4.97 3.30 12.49
C LEU A 25 5.79 4.58 12.57
N LEU A 26 7.11 4.47 12.45
CA LEU A 26 8.02 5.60 12.38
C LEU A 26 8.88 5.45 11.13
N TYR A 27 8.76 6.43 10.25
CA TYR A 27 9.52 6.58 9.02
C TYR A 27 10.60 7.63 9.24
N GLU A 28 11.81 7.33 8.80
CA GLU A 28 12.93 8.26 8.79
C GLU A 28 13.49 8.32 7.37
N SER A 29 13.74 9.51 6.84
CA SER A 29 14.35 9.68 5.51
C SER A 29 15.36 10.84 5.47
N GLU A 30 16.35 10.71 4.58
CA GLU A 30 17.32 11.76 4.24
C GLU A 30 16.94 12.53 2.97
N THR A 31 16.21 11.89 2.07
CA THR A 31 15.80 12.46 0.77
C THR A 31 14.35 12.07 0.43
N THR A 32 13.94 12.29 -0.82
CA THR A 32 12.63 11.87 -1.35
C THR A 32 12.57 10.39 -1.73
N SER A 33 13.70 9.67 -1.70
CA SER A 33 13.76 8.23 -1.97
C SER A 33 14.47 7.51 -0.83
N GLY A 34 13.91 6.35 -0.49
CA GLY A 34 14.43 5.49 0.56
C GLY A 34 14.13 5.98 1.97
N ASN A 35 13.88 5.01 2.85
CA ASN A 35 13.55 5.29 4.24
C ASN A 35 13.93 4.14 5.15
N ALA A 36 14.40 4.49 6.34
CA ALA A 36 14.41 3.56 7.46
C ALA A 36 12.98 3.44 8.00
N LEU A 37 12.66 2.29 8.56
CA LEU A 37 11.34 1.98 9.08
C LEU A 37 11.46 1.32 10.44
N TYR A 38 10.71 1.86 11.40
CA TYR A 38 10.62 1.31 12.74
C TYR A 38 9.16 1.13 13.13
N VAL A 39 8.90 0.13 13.98
CA VAL A 39 7.55 -0.21 14.46
C VAL A 39 7.54 -0.41 15.96
N LYS A 40 6.40 -0.09 16.58
CA LYS A 40 6.14 -0.34 17.99
C LYS A 40 4.78 -0.99 18.15
N ASP A 41 4.73 -2.18 18.76
CA ASP A 41 3.47 -2.89 19.07
C ASP A 41 2.87 -2.36 20.38
N LEU A 42 1.75 -1.63 20.29
CA LEU A 42 1.06 -1.04 21.43
C LEU A 42 0.30 -2.08 22.25
N VAL A 43 -0.21 -3.14 21.62
CA VAL A 43 -0.92 -4.23 22.30
C VAL A 43 0.05 -5.00 23.21
N LYS A 44 1.29 -5.22 22.74
CA LYS A 44 2.36 -5.82 23.55
C LYS A 44 2.98 -4.85 24.57
N LYS A 45 2.49 -3.61 24.66
CA LYS A 45 3.05 -2.54 25.53
C LYS A 45 4.56 -2.37 25.34
N GLN A 46 5.03 -2.53 24.11
CA GLN A 46 6.43 -2.38 23.78
C GLN A 46 6.89 -0.97 24.17
N LYS A 47 8.10 -0.83 24.71
CA LYS A 47 8.63 0.50 25.09
C LYS A 47 9.34 1.16 23.92
N ASP A 48 10.30 0.43 23.35
CA ASP A 48 11.18 0.88 22.28
C ASP A 48 10.67 0.48 20.91
N PHE A 49 11.15 1.13 19.85
CA PHE A 49 10.83 0.74 18.49
C PHE A 49 11.70 -0.45 18.05
N THR A 50 11.09 -1.41 17.34
CA THR A 50 11.80 -2.41 16.55
C THR A 50 12.14 -1.83 15.19
N GLN A 51 13.40 -1.95 14.77
CA GLN A 51 13.81 -1.59 13.42
C GLN A 51 13.41 -2.68 12.42
N ILE A 52 12.63 -2.31 11.39
CA ILE A 52 12.18 -3.20 10.32
C ILE A 52 13.09 -3.07 9.09
N MET A 53 13.50 -1.84 8.76
CA MET A 53 14.46 -1.58 7.69
C MET A 53 15.52 -0.58 8.15
N GLU A 54 16.76 -0.86 7.81
CA GLU A 54 17.89 0.03 8.00
C GLU A 54 18.21 0.84 6.74
N GLY A 55 18.69 2.06 6.95
CA GLY A 55 19.25 2.90 5.91
C GLY A 55 18.20 3.47 4.95
N PHE A 56 18.68 4.03 3.85
CA PHE A 56 17.88 4.80 2.89
C PHE A 56 18.07 4.30 1.46
N GLU A 57 18.56 3.07 1.29
CA GLU A 57 18.76 2.46 -0.03
C GLU A 57 17.43 2.07 -0.69
N PHE A 58 16.45 1.69 0.12
CA PHE A 58 15.18 1.12 -0.32
C PHE A 58 14.00 1.91 0.22
N THR A 59 12.94 2.01 -0.57
CA THR A 59 11.67 2.63 -0.19
C THR A 59 10.76 1.56 0.41
N ASN A 60 10.18 1.84 1.57
CA ASN A 60 9.37 0.91 2.34
C ASN A 60 8.12 1.60 2.84
N SER A 61 6.95 1.05 2.51
CA SER A 61 5.66 1.57 2.93
C SER A 61 4.83 0.45 3.57
N ILE A 62 4.29 0.69 4.76
CA ILE A 62 3.35 -0.25 5.37
C ILE A 62 1.98 0.04 4.76
N ILE A 63 1.38 -0.99 4.18
CA ILE A 63 0.03 -0.92 3.63
C ILE A 63 -0.99 -1.09 4.75
N ASP A 64 -0.80 -2.11 5.59
CA ASP A 64 -1.63 -2.42 6.76
C ASP A 64 -0.92 -3.49 7.62
N ASN A 65 -1.61 -4.02 8.63
CA ASN A 65 -1.27 -5.26 9.32
C ASN A 65 -2.30 -6.37 9.08
N ILE A 66 -1.80 -7.60 9.03
CA ILE A 66 -2.58 -8.84 9.09
C ILE A 66 -2.22 -9.50 10.43
N ASP A 67 -3.18 -9.51 11.35
CA ASP A 67 -2.98 -9.94 12.73
C ASP A 67 -1.80 -9.22 13.41
N ASP A 68 -0.72 -9.94 13.69
CA ASP A 68 0.51 -9.46 14.31
C ASP A 68 1.65 -9.16 13.34
N LYS A 69 1.37 -9.20 12.04
CA LYS A 69 2.36 -9.02 10.97
C LYS A 69 2.07 -7.79 10.14
N LEU A 70 3.13 -7.18 9.62
CA LEU A 70 3.07 -5.98 8.81
C LEU A 70 3.07 -6.37 7.34
N LEU A 71 2.08 -5.87 6.59
CA LEU A 71 2.05 -5.97 5.13
C LEU A 71 2.76 -4.75 4.56
N MET A 72 3.92 -4.97 3.95
CA MET A 72 4.82 -3.91 3.50
C MET A 72 5.07 -4.00 1.99
N MET A 73 4.97 -2.87 1.31
CA MET A 73 5.47 -2.71 -0.06
C MET A 73 6.91 -2.18 0.00
N THR A 74 7.81 -2.81 -0.76
CA THR A 74 9.23 -2.44 -0.77
C THR A 74 9.88 -2.71 -2.13
N ASN A 75 10.92 -1.94 -2.46
CA ASN A 75 11.79 -2.20 -3.61
C ASN A 75 13.07 -2.97 -3.26
N LYS A 76 13.22 -3.44 -2.01
CA LYS A 76 14.38 -4.26 -1.60
C LYS A 76 14.45 -5.54 -2.41
N ASN A 77 15.54 -5.72 -3.14
CA ASN A 77 15.77 -6.85 -4.07
C ASN A 77 14.67 -7.01 -5.13
N ALA A 78 13.89 -5.96 -5.39
CA ALA A 78 12.74 -5.96 -6.28
C ALA A 78 12.55 -4.54 -6.85
N PRO A 79 13.35 -4.10 -7.83
CA PRO A 79 13.31 -2.73 -8.35
C PRO A 79 11.91 -2.28 -8.84
N LYS A 80 11.03 -3.21 -9.22
CA LYS A 80 9.64 -2.96 -9.62
C LYS A 80 8.62 -3.13 -8.48
N ASN A 81 9.11 -3.08 -7.24
CA ASN A 81 8.41 -3.33 -5.99
C ASN A 81 7.88 -4.77 -5.84
N GLN A 82 7.75 -5.17 -4.58
CA GLN A 82 7.08 -6.39 -4.15
C GLN A 82 6.26 -6.10 -2.89
N LEU A 83 5.33 -7.00 -2.58
CA LEU A 83 4.56 -6.97 -1.34
C LEU A 83 4.99 -8.13 -0.45
N VAL A 84 5.41 -7.82 0.77
CA VAL A 84 5.92 -8.79 1.75
C VAL A 84 5.15 -8.70 3.06
N LEU A 85 5.07 -9.82 3.77
CA LEU A 85 4.52 -9.92 5.12
C LEU A 85 5.68 -10.14 6.09
N ILE A 86 5.77 -9.29 7.11
CA ILE A 86 6.89 -9.24 8.06
C ILE A 86 6.38 -9.45 9.47
N ASP A 87 7.02 -10.37 10.21
CA ASP A 87 6.84 -10.49 11.65
C ASP A 87 7.77 -9.48 12.38
N PRO A 88 7.23 -8.48 13.10
CA PRO A 88 8.03 -7.54 13.88
C PRO A 88 8.88 -8.22 14.97
N ALA A 89 8.52 -9.42 15.41
CA ALA A 89 9.31 -10.18 16.38
C ALA A 89 10.54 -10.86 15.74
N ALA A 90 10.55 -11.01 14.41
CA ALA A 90 11.64 -11.62 13.64
C ALA A 90 11.89 -10.83 12.34
N PRO A 91 12.25 -9.54 12.40
CA PRO A 91 12.17 -8.60 11.28
C PRO A 91 13.24 -8.80 10.19
N ALA A 92 14.19 -9.71 10.41
CA ALA A 92 15.26 -10.00 9.46
C ALA A 92 14.70 -10.36 8.08
N VAL A 93 15.37 -9.89 7.02
CA VAL A 93 14.89 -9.94 5.63
C VAL A 93 14.68 -11.39 5.16
N GLU A 94 15.47 -12.31 5.69
CA GLU A 94 15.41 -13.73 5.39
C GLU A 94 14.11 -14.39 5.88
N ASN A 95 13.43 -13.76 6.84
CA ASN A 95 12.15 -14.23 7.40
C ASN A 95 10.94 -13.63 6.68
N TRP A 96 11.13 -12.73 5.73
CA TRP A 96 10.03 -12.08 5.04
C TRP A 96 9.30 -13.08 4.15
N LYS A 97 7.97 -13.12 4.29
CA LYS A 97 7.12 -13.89 3.38
C LYS A 97 6.71 -13.01 2.22
N VAL A 98 7.16 -13.34 1.01
CA VAL A 98 6.70 -12.66 -0.21
C VAL A 98 5.24 -13.04 -0.48
N ILE A 99 4.36 -12.04 -0.55
CA ILE A 99 2.94 -12.20 -0.88
C ILE A 99 2.73 -11.94 -2.37
N LEU A 100 3.21 -10.80 -2.86
CA LEU A 100 3.23 -10.48 -4.28
C LEU A 100 4.69 -10.32 -4.72
N PRO A 101 5.28 -11.28 -5.43
CA PRO A 101 6.65 -11.14 -5.93
C PRO A 101 6.72 -10.04 -7.00
N GLU A 102 7.94 -9.57 -7.25
CA GLU A 102 8.22 -8.70 -8.38
C GLU A 102 7.75 -9.33 -9.70
N LYS A 103 7.19 -8.49 -10.59
CA LYS A 103 6.75 -8.89 -11.94
C LYS A 103 7.32 -7.94 -12.99
N ASN A 104 6.97 -8.17 -14.26
CA ASN A 104 7.42 -7.31 -15.36
C ASN A 104 6.86 -5.90 -15.26
N GLU A 105 5.62 -5.76 -14.81
CA GLU A 105 4.94 -4.50 -14.54
C GLU A 105 5.34 -3.95 -13.16
N VAL A 106 5.48 -2.63 -13.05
CA VAL A 106 5.82 -1.97 -11.77
C VAL A 106 4.59 -1.98 -10.86
N LEU A 107 4.72 -2.51 -9.64
CA LEU A 107 3.69 -2.35 -8.62
C LEU A 107 3.71 -0.90 -8.12
N LEU A 108 2.66 -0.15 -8.45
CA LEU A 108 2.50 1.27 -8.08
C LEU A 108 1.95 1.43 -6.66
N GLY A 109 1.12 0.50 -6.21
CA GLY A 109 0.52 0.54 -4.89
C GLY A 109 -0.34 -0.68 -4.61
N ALA A 110 -0.63 -0.89 -3.33
CA ALA A 110 -1.54 -1.92 -2.87
C ALA A 110 -2.39 -1.39 -1.71
N ALA A 111 -3.59 -1.94 -1.55
CA ALA A 111 -4.47 -1.69 -0.41
C ALA A 111 -5.02 -3.01 0.12
N LEU A 112 -5.24 -3.11 1.44
CA LEU A 112 -5.90 -4.24 2.08
C LEU A 112 -7.37 -3.87 2.33
N ILE A 113 -8.29 -4.47 1.59
CA ILE A 113 -9.72 -4.10 1.62
C ILE A 113 -10.55 -5.38 1.58
N GLY A 114 -11.55 -5.51 2.46
CA GLY A 114 -12.44 -6.67 2.48
C GLY A 114 -11.72 -8.01 2.56
N GLY A 115 -10.61 -8.07 3.31
CA GLY A 115 -9.76 -9.25 3.41
C GLY A 115 -9.00 -9.64 2.13
N LYS A 116 -8.88 -8.73 1.16
CA LYS A 116 -8.16 -8.94 -0.11
C LYS A 116 -7.13 -7.85 -0.36
N VAL A 117 -6.10 -8.18 -1.14
CA VAL A 117 -5.12 -7.21 -1.61
C VAL A 117 -5.56 -6.69 -2.98
N VAL A 118 -5.81 -5.39 -3.07
CA VAL A 118 -6.07 -4.70 -4.34
C VAL A 118 -4.78 -4.02 -4.77
N ALA A 119 -4.15 -4.54 -5.82
CA ALA A 119 -2.84 -4.10 -6.29
C ALA A 119 -2.96 -3.39 -7.65
N THR A 120 -2.34 -2.20 -7.75
CA THR A 120 -2.28 -1.41 -8.97
C THR A 120 -0.90 -1.51 -9.57
N TYR A 121 -0.83 -1.89 -10.84
CA TYR A 121 0.40 -2.03 -11.62
C TYR A 121 0.43 -1.04 -12.78
N MET A 122 1.64 -0.68 -13.21
CA MET A 122 1.87 0.11 -14.42
C MET A 122 2.27 -0.81 -15.58
N LYS A 123 1.45 -0.81 -16.63
CA LYS A 123 1.73 -1.47 -17.90
C LYS A 123 1.61 -0.46 -19.04
N ASP A 124 2.68 -0.26 -19.79
CA ASP A 124 2.73 0.68 -20.93
C ASP A 124 2.19 2.07 -20.57
N ALA A 125 2.60 2.59 -19.41
CA ALA A 125 2.16 3.86 -18.82
C ALA A 125 0.65 3.96 -18.48
N SER A 126 -0.04 2.83 -18.36
CA SER A 126 -1.44 2.75 -17.94
C SER A 126 -1.61 1.85 -16.70
N SER A 127 -2.68 2.08 -15.95
CA SER A 127 -2.99 1.29 -14.76
C SER A 127 -3.62 -0.06 -15.11
N LYS A 128 -3.17 -1.11 -14.42
CA LYS A 128 -3.81 -2.42 -14.37
C LYS A 128 -4.07 -2.78 -12.91
N VAL A 129 -5.29 -3.23 -12.59
CA VAL A 129 -5.69 -3.52 -11.22
C VAL A 129 -5.99 -4.99 -11.08
N PHE A 130 -5.40 -5.62 -10.08
CA PHE A 130 -5.61 -7.02 -9.77
C PHE A 130 -5.99 -7.19 -8.30
N VAL A 131 -6.91 -8.11 -8.04
CA VAL A 131 -7.34 -8.48 -6.70
C VAL A 131 -6.74 -9.83 -6.36
N TYR A 132 -6.08 -9.92 -5.21
CA TYR A 132 -5.44 -11.13 -4.71
C TYR A 132 -5.99 -11.51 -3.34
N ASN A 133 -5.94 -12.80 -3.01
CA ASN A 133 -6.09 -13.25 -1.62
C ASN A 133 -4.81 -12.92 -0.83
N LEU A 134 -4.89 -13.03 0.51
CA LEU A 134 -3.78 -12.72 1.42
C LEU A 134 -2.58 -13.68 1.29
N ASP A 135 -2.76 -14.81 0.62
CA ASP A 135 -1.69 -15.75 0.29
C ASP A 135 -0.97 -15.41 -1.03
N GLY A 136 -1.42 -14.38 -1.76
CA GLY A 136 -0.87 -13.96 -3.05
C GLY A 136 -1.54 -14.62 -4.26
N SER A 137 -2.53 -15.49 -4.07
CA SER A 137 -3.27 -16.09 -5.19
C SER A 137 -4.17 -15.06 -5.87
N LEU A 138 -4.16 -15.05 -7.20
CA LEU A 138 -4.97 -14.13 -8.00
C LEU A 138 -6.45 -14.51 -7.89
N VAL A 139 -7.29 -13.51 -7.61
CA VAL A 139 -8.76 -13.64 -7.61
C VAL A 139 -9.31 -13.17 -8.96
N SER A 140 -8.97 -11.96 -9.38
CA SER A 140 -9.44 -11.37 -10.65
C SER A 140 -8.58 -10.20 -11.09
N GLU A 141 -8.61 -9.89 -12.38
CA GLU A 141 -8.29 -8.55 -12.89
C GLU A 141 -9.57 -7.70 -12.83
N LEU A 142 -9.45 -6.42 -12.47
CA LEU A 142 -10.55 -5.47 -12.51
C LEU A 142 -10.57 -4.78 -13.87
N GLU A 143 -11.67 -4.91 -14.59
CA GLU A 143 -11.87 -4.22 -15.87
C GLU A 143 -12.03 -2.72 -15.64
N LEU A 144 -11.11 -1.93 -16.23
CA LEU A 144 -11.17 -0.47 -16.20
C LEU A 144 -11.95 0.04 -17.42
N PRO A 145 -12.63 1.19 -17.33
CA PRO A 145 -13.47 1.71 -18.42
C PRO A 145 -12.73 1.86 -19.75
N THR A 146 -11.45 2.25 -19.69
CA THR A 146 -10.55 2.41 -20.84
C THR A 146 -9.09 2.44 -20.34
N ILE A 147 -8.14 2.66 -21.24
CA ILE A 147 -6.74 2.93 -20.89
C ILE A 147 -6.68 4.25 -20.11
N GLY A 148 -6.10 4.22 -18.92
CA GLY A 148 -6.04 5.41 -18.06
C GLY A 148 -5.25 5.18 -16.78
N THR A 149 -5.47 6.08 -15.83
CA THR A 149 -4.81 6.09 -14.52
C THR A 149 -5.83 5.86 -13.41
N VAL A 150 -5.47 4.99 -12.47
CA VAL A 150 -6.21 4.79 -11.21
C VAL A 150 -5.51 5.56 -10.09
N GLY A 151 -6.26 6.41 -9.38
CA GLY A 151 -5.76 7.25 -8.28
C GLY A 151 -5.62 6.53 -6.93
N GLY A 152 -5.38 5.21 -6.95
CA GLY A 152 -5.36 4.36 -5.75
C GLY A 152 -6.75 3.93 -5.28
N PHE A 153 -6.77 3.02 -4.30
CA PHE A 153 -7.97 2.49 -3.67
C PHE A 153 -8.05 2.93 -2.20
N SER A 154 -9.25 3.27 -1.77
CA SER A 154 -9.57 3.59 -0.38
C SER A 154 -10.70 2.68 0.10
N GLY A 155 -10.61 2.22 1.32
CA GLY A 155 -11.54 1.25 1.92
C GLY A 155 -10.85 0.60 3.12
N LYS A 156 -11.62 -0.13 3.93
CA LYS A 156 -11.10 -0.79 5.14
C LYS A 156 -10.93 -2.28 4.93
N LYS A 157 -10.02 -2.88 5.69
CA LYS A 157 -9.77 -4.33 5.60
C LYS A 157 -10.95 -5.19 6.06
N ASP A 158 -11.83 -4.64 6.90
CA ASP A 158 -13.02 -5.29 7.46
C ASP A 158 -14.34 -4.87 6.79
N GLU A 159 -14.29 -4.00 5.78
CA GLU A 159 -15.46 -3.56 5.00
C GLU A 159 -15.41 -4.08 3.56
N SER A 160 -16.56 -4.39 2.98
CA SER A 160 -16.66 -4.94 1.62
C SER A 160 -16.82 -3.87 0.53
N VAL A 161 -16.43 -2.63 0.80
CA VAL A 161 -16.58 -1.50 -0.12
C VAL A 161 -15.26 -0.78 -0.28
N ALA A 162 -14.86 -0.56 -1.53
CA ALA A 162 -13.75 0.31 -1.87
C ALA A 162 -14.22 1.48 -2.76
N TYR A 163 -13.43 2.55 -2.77
CA TYR A 163 -13.56 3.65 -3.72
C TYR A 163 -12.22 3.90 -4.41
N TYR A 164 -12.28 4.22 -5.69
CA TYR A 164 -11.11 4.63 -6.46
C TYR A 164 -11.48 5.71 -7.47
N ALA A 165 -10.51 6.59 -7.76
CA ALA A 165 -10.63 7.55 -8.85
C ALA A 165 -10.05 6.93 -10.13
N PHE A 166 -10.71 7.15 -11.27
CA PHE A 166 -10.19 6.78 -12.59
C PHE A 166 -10.26 7.97 -13.54
N THR A 167 -9.23 8.16 -14.35
CA THR A 167 -9.12 9.25 -15.32
C THR A 167 -8.34 8.83 -16.56
N SER A 168 -8.63 9.46 -17.70
CA SER A 168 -7.89 9.28 -18.96
C SER A 168 -7.87 10.60 -19.75
N PHE A 169 -7.11 10.66 -20.84
CA PHE A 169 -7.03 11.86 -21.67
C PHE A 169 -8.39 12.31 -22.23
N THR A 170 -9.26 11.36 -22.52
CA THR A 170 -10.62 11.59 -23.03
C THR A 170 -11.69 11.15 -22.05
N TYR A 171 -11.34 10.91 -20.78
CA TYR A 171 -12.27 10.45 -19.75
C TYR A 171 -12.05 11.28 -18.48
N PRO A 172 -13.00 12.16 -18.09
CA PRO A 172 -12.82 13.00 -16.91
C PRO A 172 -12.70 12.14 -15.64
N THR A 173 -12.13 12.69 -14.57
CA THR A 173 -11.95 11.93 -13.32
C THR A 173 -13.30 11.54 -12.73
N VAL A 174 -13.57 10.24 -12.65
CA VAL A 174 -14.77 9.66 -12.02
C VAL A 174 -14.36 8.87 -10.79
N ILE A 175 -15.13 9.00 -9.72
CA ILE A 175 -15.01 8.16 -8.53
C ILE A 175 -15.93 6.96 -8.69
N PHE A 176 -15.35 5.77 -8.61
CA PHE A 176 -16.06 4.51 -8.62
C PHE A 176 -16.19 3.96 -7.21
N LYS A 177 -17.32 3.31 -6.94
CA LYS A 177 -17.53 2.43 -5.80
C LYS A 177 -17.39 0.99 -6.28
N LEU A 178 -16.53 0.22 -5.63
CA LEU A 178 -16.26 -1.19 -5.89
C LEU A 178 -16.83 -2.04 -4.75
N ASP A 179 -17.64 -3.04 -5.08
CA ASP A 179 -18.06 -4.08 -4.14
C ASP A 179 -16.98 -5.18 -4.09
N MET A 180 -16.41 -5.45 -2.91
CA MET A 180 -15.30 -6.40 -2.76
C MET A 180 -15.73 -7.88 -2.78
N ASN A 181 -17.03 -8.16 -2.69
CA ASN A 181 -17.57 -9.51 -2.80
C ASN A 181 -17.82 -9.89 -4.26
N THR A 182 -18.39 -8.97 -5.05
CA THR A 182 -18.72 -9.22 -6.47
C THR A 182 -17.62 -8.73 -7.43
N LEU A 183 -16.76 -7.83 -6.98
CA LEU A 183 -15.76 -7.10 -7.78
C LEU A 183 -16.37 -6.23 -8.88
N GLU A 184 -17.62 -5.81 -8.70
CA GLU A 184 -18.31 -4.91 -9.63
C GLU A 184 -18.08 -3.44 -9.23
N SER A 185 -17.69 -2.63 -10.22
CA SER A 185 -17.54 -1.18 -10.10
C SER A 185 -18.78 -0.44 -10.58
N THR A 186 -19.25 0.51 -9.78
CA THR A 186 -20.35 1.42 -10.11
C THR A 186 -19.91 2.87 -9.97
N VAL A 187 -20.46 3.76 -10.79
CA VAL A 187 -20.16 5.20 -10.68
C VAL A 187 -20.70 5.73 -9.36
N HIS A 188 -19.82 6.32 -8.54
CA HIS A 188 -20.19 6.97 -7.29
C HIS A 188 -20.32 8.49 -7.46
N ILE A 189 -19.31 9.12 -8.06
CA ILE A 189 -19.30 10.55 -8.36
C ILE A 189 -18.75 10.73 -9.77
N LYS A 190 -19.49 11.44 -10.62
CA LYS A 190 -19.03 11.89 -11.92
C LYS A 190 -19.11 13.42 -12.00
N PRO A 191 -18.12 14.11 -12.57
CA PRO A 191 -18.21 15.53 -12.82
C PRO A 191 -19.27 15.81 -13.89
N GLU A 192 -19.95 16.95 -13.77
CA GLU A 192 -20.73 17.52 -14.87
C GLU A 192 -19.75 18.19 -15.83
N VAL A 193 -19.72 17.74 -17.08
CA VAL A 193 -18.88 18.29 -18.15
C VAL A 193 -19.77 18.71 -19.32
N ASP A 194 -19.46 19.85 -19.94
CA ASP A 194 -20.25 20.46 -21.03
C ASP A 194 -20.05 19.78 -22.40
N PHE A 195 -19.54 18.55 -22.44
CA PHE A 195 -19.33 17.79 -23.67
C PHE A 195 -19.62 16.30 -23.46
N ASP A 196 -20.11 15.62 -24.51
CA ASP A 196 -20.41 14.20 -24.48
C ASP A 196 -19.10 13.38 -24.42
N ILE A 197 -19.13 12.29 -23.64
CA ILE A 197 -18.05 11.31 -23.45
C ILE A 197 -18.22 10.14 -24.42
#